data_AF-A0A0R2L7J9-F1
#
_entry.id   AF-A0A0R2L7J9-F1
#
_cell.length_a   1.000
_cell.length_b   1.000
_cell.length_c   1.000
_cell.angle_alpha   90.00
_cell.angle_beta   90.00
_cell.angle_gamma   90.00
#
_symmetry.space_group_name_H-M   'P 1'
#
loop_
_entity.id
_entity.type
_entity.pdbx_description
1 polymer ?
#
loop_
_entity_poly.entity_id
_entity_poly.type
_entity_poly.pdbx_seq_one_letter_code
_entity_poly.pdbx_strand_id
1 'polypeptide(L)' 'MMKYLLGIGAILIGIWQIYISKQYFNNIRKQSSPVIFALIALIASLVFAVCFLIYGVKILL' A
#
# COMPACT_ATOMS: atom_id res chain seq x y z
N MET A 1 4.87 12.02 -21.66
CA MET A 1 5.16 10.56 -21.67
C MET A 1 5.59 10.05 -20.30
N MET A 2 6.65 10.60 -19.67
CA MET A 2 7.14 10.17 -18.34
C MET A 2 6.11 10.32 -17.20
N LYS A 3 5.32 11.41 -17.20
CA LYS A 3 4.28 11.68 -16.19
C LYS A 3 3.20 10.59 -16.13
N TYR A 4 2.68 10.17 -17.28
CA TYR A 4 1.67 9.11 -17.33
C TYR A 4 2.21 7.77 -16.81
N LEU A 5 3.44 7.42 -17.18
CA LEU A 5 4.13 6.22 -16.71
C LEU A 5 4.31 6.24 -15.17
N LEU A 6 4.73 7.37 -14.62
CA LEU A 6 4.89 7.55 -13.16
C LEU A 6 3.55 7.57 -12.43
N GLY A 7 2.53 8.22 -12.98
CA GLY A 7 1.21 8.30 -12.37
C GLY A 7 0.48 6.94 -12.36
N ILE A 8 0.47 6.25 -13.50
CA ILE A 8 -0.12 4.92 -13.63
C ILE A 8 0.66 3.91 -12.78
N GLY A 9 2.00 3.98 -12.80
CA GLY A 9 2.86 3.14 -11.96
C GLY A 9 2.60 3.34 -10.47
N ALA A 10 2.47 4.58 -10.01
CA ALA A 10 2.17 4.89 -8.61
C ALA A 10 0.78 4.36 -8.18
N ILE A 11 -0.22 4.45 -9.06
CA ILE A 11 -1.55 3.89 -8.80
C ILE A 11 -1.51 2.36 -8.70
N LEU A 12 -0.82 1.70 -9.63
CA LEU A 12 -0.62 0.24 -9.61
C LEU A 12 0.11 -0.23 -8.35
N ILE A 13 1.16 0.49 -7.94
CA ILE A 13 1.87 0.21 -6.69
C ILE A 13 0.94 0.38 -5.49
N GLY A 14 0.14 1.45 -5.45
CA GLY A 14 -0.83 1.68 -4.38
C GLY A 14 -1.86 0.54 -4.26
N ILE A 15 -2.42 0.07 -5.38
CA ILE A 15 -3.35 -1.06 -5.42
C ILE A 15 -2.67 -2.35 -4.95
N TRP A 16 -1.43 -2.61 -5.41
CA TRP A 16 -0.66 -3.77 -4.99
C TRP A 16 -0.35 -3.75 -3.48
N GLN A 17 -0.03 -2.57 -2.95
CA GLN A 17 0.22 -2.35 -1.52
C GLN A 17 -1.02 -2.69 -0.68
N ILE A 18 -2.23 -2.32 -1.12
CA ILE A 18 -3.49 -2.68 -0.47
C ILE A 18 -3.71 -4.20 -0.50
N TYR A 19 -3.44 -4.84 -1.64
CA TYR A 19 -3.57 -6.29 -1.78
C TYR A 19 -2.64 -7.05 -0.83
N ILE A 20 -1.36 -6.67 -0.77
CA ILE A 20 -0.38 -7.25 0.15
C ILE A 20 -0.76 -6.98 1.60
N SER A 21 -1.22 -5.76 1.93
CA SER A 21 -1.68 -5.42 3.28
C SER A 21 -2.86 -6.32 3.71
N LYS A 22 -3.78 -6.62 2.80
CA LYS A 22 -4.89 -7.55 3.06
C LYS A 22 -4.39 -8.98 3.30
N GLN A 23 -3.44 -9.45 2.47
CA GLN A 23 -2.84 -10.78 2.64
C GLN A 23 -2.06 -10.87 3.95
N TYR A 24 -1.33 -9.81 4.32
CA TYR A 24 -0.62 -9.71 5.58
C TYR A 24 -1.61 -9.79 6.76
N PHE A 25 -2.69 -9.01 6.74
CA PHE A 25 -3.73 -9.04 7.79
C PHE A 25 -4.31 -10.43 8.00
N ASN A 26 -4.66 -11.13 6.91
CA ASN A 26 -5.19 -12.49 6.99
C ASN A 26 -4.17 -13.49 7.57
N ASN A 27 -2.88 -13.27 7.32
CA ASN A 27 -1.81 -14.12 7.84
C ASN A 27 -1.38 -13.74 9.27
N ILE A 28 -1.74 -12.56 9.80
CA ILE A 28 -1.45 -12.16 11.19
C ILE A 28 -1.99 -13.20 12.19
N ARG A 29 -3.15 -13.81 11.91
CA ARG A 29 -3.72 -14.87 12.75
C ARG A 29 -2.87 -16.14 12.81
N LYS A 30 -2.00 -16.38 11.83
CA LYS A 30 -1.08 -17.52 11.76
C LYS A 30 0.36 -17.16 12.15
N GLN A 31 0.62 -15.89 12.44
CA GLN A 31 1.95 -15.36 12.68
C GLN A 31 2.28 -15.41 14.18
N SER A 32 3.44 -15.97 14.54
CA SER A 32 3.88 -16.11 15.94
C SER A 32 4.30 -14.79 16.59
N SER A 33 4.38 -13.69 15.82
CA SER A 33 4.75 -12.37 16.31
C SER A 33 3.58 -11.66 17.01
N PRO A 34 3.85 -10.73 17.93
CA PRO A 34 2.80 -10.00 18.62
C PRO A 34 1.94 -9.22 17.63
N VAL A 35 0.63 -9.48 17.64
CA VAL A 35 -0.38 -8.92 16.72
C VAL A 35 -0.32 -7.39 16.65
N ILE A 36 0.05 -6.72 17.74
CA ILE A 36 0.18 -5.26 17.84
C ILE A 36 1.23 -4.72 16.86
N PHE A 37 2.42 -5.33 16.79
CA PHE A 37 3.46 -4.90 15.85
C PHE A 37 3.04 -5.11 14.40
N ALA A 38 2.34 -6.22 14.12
CA ALA A 38 1.86 -6.52 12.79
C ALA A 38 0.76 -5.54 12.34
N LEU A 39 -0.13 -5.12 13.26
CA LEU A 39 -1.13 -4.07 13.02
C LEU A 39 -0.49 -2.71 12.74
N ILE A 40 0.53 -2.31 13.50
CA ILE A 40 1.26 -1.06 13.27
C ILE A 40 1.91 -1.05 11.88
N ALA A 41 2.57 -2.15 11.51
CA ALA A 41 3.15 -2.31 10.17
C ALA A 41 2.07 -2.20 9.08
N LEU A 42 0.89 -2.76 9.31
CA LEU A 42 -0.23 -2.70 8.36
C LEU A 42 -0.80 -1.29 8.19
N ILE A 43 -0.95 -0.56 9.29
CA ILE A 43 -1.40 0.83 9.27
C ILE A 43 -0.40 1.70 8.52
N ALA A 44 0.90 1.55 8.81
CA ALA A 44 1.95 2.26 8.08
C ALA A 44 1.94 1.94 6.57
N SER A 45 1.75 0.66 6.23
CA SER A 45 1.62 0.17 4.86
C SER A 45 0.43 0.82 4.13
N LEU A 46 -0.73 0.89 4.79
CA LEU A 46 -1.93 1.51 4.24
C LEU A 46 -1.77 3.03 4.03
N VAL A 47 -1.15 3.73 4.99
CA VAL A 47 -0.85 5.17 4.84
C VAL A 47 0.05 5.39 3.63
N PHE A 48 1.07 4.54 3.46
CA PHE A 48 1.96 4.60 2.29
C PHE A 48 1.21 4.37 0.97
N ALA A 49 0.27 3.41 0.95
CA ALA A 49 -0.58 3.15 -0.21
C ALA A 49 -1.43 4.36 -0.61
N VAL A 50 -2.02 5.04 0.38
CA VAL A 50 -2.83 6.26 0.16
C VAL A 50 -1.97 7.39 -0.38
N CYS A 51 -0.78 7.62 0.17
CA CYS A 51 0.16 8.62 -0.35
C CYS A 51 0.53 8.34 -1.81
N PHE A 52 0.78 7.09 -2.18
CA PHE A 52 1.09 6.68 -3.56
C PHE A 52 -0.08 6.91 -4.52
N LEU A 53 -1.31 6.60 -4.09
CA LEU A 53 -2.51 6.86 -4.89
C LEU A 53 -2.73 8.36 -5.11
N ILE A 54 -2.62 9.18 -4.05
CA ILE A 54 -2.77 10.64 -4.16
C ILE A 54 -1.68 11.22 -5.07
N TYR A 55 -0.42 10.79 -4.90
CA TYR A 55 0.70 11.23 -5.73
C TYR A 55 0.50 10.83 -7.20
N GLY A 56 0.08 9.60 -7.45
CA GLY A 56 -0.20 9.09 -8.79
C GLY A 56 -1.29 9.90 -9.48
N VAL A 57 -2.40 10.17 -8.78
CA VAL A 57 -3.50 11.01 -9.29
C VAL A 57 -3.02 12.44 -9.54
N LYS A 58 -2.25 13.05 -8.63
CA LYS A 58 -1.71 14.42 -8.80
C LYS A 58 -0.76 14.57 -9.98
N ILE A 59 -0.04 13.52 -10.36
CA ILE A 59 0.88 13.53 -11.52
C ILE A 59 0.13 13.37 -12.85
N LEU A 60 -0.99 12.65 -12.80
CA LEU A 60 -1.86 12.38 -13.94
C LEU A 60 -2.78 13.57 -14.30
N LEU A 61 -3.13 14.40 -13.32
CA LEU A 61 -3.78 15.70 -13.47
C LEU A 61 -2.79 16.77 -13.96
#